data_AF-A0A1G2LLH5-F1
#
_entry.id   AF-A0A1G2LLH5-F1
#
_cell.length_a   1.000
_cell.length_b   1.000
_cell.length_c   1.000
_cell.angle_alpha   90.00
_cell.angle_beta   90.00
_cell.angle_gamma   90.00
#
_symmetry.space_group_name_H-M   'P 1'
#
loop_
_entity.id
_entity.type
_entity.pdbx_description
1 polymer ?
#
loop_
_entity_poly.entity_id
_entity_poly.type
_entity_poly.pdbx_seq_one_letter_code
_entity_poly.pdbx_strand_id
1 'polypeptide(L)'
;MHNELIKASSRFVLVGRGLYALREWGYTPGTVADVMQSVLKDAGQPMAREEIVRQVLEKRFVKENTILLNLQNRSIFGRNAEGRYHLV
;
A
#
# COMPACT_ATOMS: atom_id res chain seq x y z
N MET A 1 -13.99 -19.17 -3.46
CA MET A 1 -15.03 -18.67 -2.54
C MET A 1 -15.52 -17.33 -3.05
N HIS A 2 -16.83 -17.21 -3.32
CA HIS A 2 -17.44 -16.01 -3.92
C HIS A 2 -17.96 -15.09 -2.80
N ASN A 3 -17.37 -13.90 -2.69
CA ASN A 3 -17.60 -12.92 -1.61
C ASN A 3 -18.65 -11.86 -1.99
N GLU A 4 -19.67 -12.28 -2.74
CA GLU A 4 -20.61 -11.38 -3.41
C GLU A 4 -21.57 -10.70 -2.42
N LEU A 5 -21.82 -11.29 -1.24
CA LEU A 5 -22.66 -10.68 -0.18
C LEU A 5 -21.99 -9.49 0.52
N ILE A 6 -20.65 -9.48 0.63
CA ILE A 6 -19.91 -8.37 1.27
C ILE A 6 -19.75 -7.20 0.30
N LYS A 7 -19.53 -7.49 -0.99
CA LYS A 7 -19.41 -6.48 -2.06
C LYS A 7 -20.70 -5.71 -2.32
N ALA A 8 -21.86 -6.34 -2.09
CA ALA A 8 -23.16 -5.71 -2.30
C ALA A 8 -23.46 -4.54 -1.34
N SER A 9 -22.74 -4.43 -0.22
CA SER A 9 -22.87 -3.29 0.68
C SER A 9 -21.66 -2.36 0.57
N SER A 10 -21.91 -1.07 0.30
CA SER A 10 -20.89 0.00 0.24
C SER A 10 -20.16 0.26 1.57
N ARG A 11 -20.52 -0.49 2.61
CA ARG A 11 -20.06 -0.33 4.00
C ARG A 11 -18.71 -1.00 4.28
N PHE A 12 -18.31 -1.97 3.46
CA PHE A 12 -17.08 -2.73 3.69
C PHE A 12 -15.99 -2.39 2.67
N VAL A 13 -14.75 -2.40 3.15
CA VAL A 13 -13.54 -2.18 2.34
C VAL A 13 -12.62 -3.38 2.54
N LEU A 14 -12.13 -3.98 1.45
CA LEU A 14 -11.12 -5.03 1.49
C LEU A 14 -9.79 -4.42 1.95
N VAL A 15 -9.35 -4.75 3.16
CA VAL A 15 -8.14 -4.21 3.77
C VAL A 15 -6.96 -5.20 3.75
N GLY A 16 -7.22 -6.46 3.39
CA GLY A 16 -6.21 -7.53 3.27
C GLY A 16 -6.75 -8.76 2.55
N ARG A 17 -5.98 -9.85 2.47
CA ARG A 17 -6.38 -11.11 1.80
C ARG A 17 -7.59 -11.76 2.51
N GLY A 18 -8.80 -11.39 2.09
CA GLY A 18 -10.06 -11.87 2.67
C GLY A 18 -10.54 -11.12 3.91
N LEU A 19 -9.85 -10.05 4.33
CA LEU A 19 -10.23 -9.23 5.48
C LEU A 19 -10.95 -7.96 5.05
N TYR A 20 -12.11 -7.70 5.64
CA TYR A 20 -12.93 -6.54 5.36
C TYR A 20 -13.09 -5.68 6.62
N ALA A 21 -12.96 -4.36 6.47
CA ALA A 21 -13.20 -3.39 7.54
C ALA A 21 -14.38 -2.49 7.19
N LEU A 22 -15.02 -1.90 8.20
CA LEU A 22 -16.06 -0.89 8.01
C LEU A 22 -15.45 0.41 7.49
N ARG A 23 -16.08 1.00 6.47
CA ARG A 23 -15.67 2.28 5.89
C ARG A 23 -15.70 3.43 6.90
N GLU A 24 -16.63 3.39 7.85
CA GLU A 24 -16.81 4.43 8.88
C GLU A 24 -15.61 4.55 9.86
N TRP A 25 -14.76 3.51 9.93
CA TRP A 25 -13.51 3.56 10.71
C TRP A 25 -12.39 4.32 9.97
N GLY A 26 -12.68 4.93 8.82
CA GLY A 26 -11.73 5.73 8.06
C GLY A 26 -10.81 4.92 7.14
N TYR A 27 -11.06 3.62 6.95
CA TYR A 27 -10.27 2.80 6.03
C TYR A 27 -10.61 3.14 4.57
N THR A 28 -9.65 3.71 3.86
CA THR A 28 -9.77 4.00 2.43
C THR A 28 -9.55 2.73 1.59
N PRO A 29 -10.34 2.52 0.52
CA PRO A 29 -10.04 1.49 -0.46
C PRO A 29 -8.67 1.73 -1.09
N GLY A 30 -7.93 0.64 -1.30
CA GLY A 30 -6.58 0.68 -1.85
C GLY A 30 -5.73 -0.45 -1.29
N THR A 31 -4.74 -0.86 -2.05
CA THR A 31 -3.71 -1.82 -1.68
C THR A 31 -2.57 -1.13 -0.93
N VAL A 32 -1.66 -1.91 -0.35
CA VAL A 32 -0.41 -1.36 0.21
C VAL A 32 0.40 -0.66 -0.88
N ALA A 33 0.37 -1.20 -2.11
CA ALA A 33 1.02 -0.59 -3.27
C ALA A 33 0.44 0.79 -3.62
N ASP A 34 -0.87 1.03 -3.46
CA ASP A 34 -1.47 2.34 -3.73
C ASP A 34 -0.97 3.40 -2.73
N VAL A 35 -0.85 3.03 -1.45
CA VAL A 35 -0.27 3.92 -0.42
C VAL A 35 1.20 4.19 -0.70
N MET A 36 1.97 3.18 -1.07
CA MET A 36 3.39 3.33 -1.44
C MET A 36 3.57 4.24 -2.67
N GLN A 37 2.69 4.11 -3.67
CA GLN A 37 2.70 5.01 -4.83
C GLN A 37 2.39 6.45 -4.44
N SER A 38 1.42 6.68 -3.55
CA SER A 38 1.15 8.02 -3.02
C SER A 38 2.38 8.57 -2.28
N VAL A 39 3.01 7.79 -1.41
CA VAL A 39 4.22 8.22 -0.68
C VAL A 39 5.34 8.66 -1.64
N LEU A 40 5.60 7.87 -2.68
CA LEU A 40 6.62 8.21 -3.68
C LEU A 40 6.22 9.40 -4.57
N LYS A 41 4.93 9.54 -4.92
CA LYS A 41 4.42 10.72 -5.66
C LYS A 41 4.53 11.99 -4.83
N ASP A 42 4.11 11.95 -3.58
CA ASP A 42 4.14 13.08 -2.65
C ASP A 42 5.58 13.54 -2.38
N ALA A 43 6.53 12.60 -2.31
CA ALA A 43 7.94 12.89 -2.14
C ALA A 43 8.59 13.54 -3.38
N GLY A 44 8.11 13.24 -4.59
CA GLY A 44 8.62 13.78 -5.85
C GLY A 44 10.05 13.38 -6.22
N GLN A 45 10.69 12.50 -5.44
CA GLN A 45 12.07 12.06 -5.62
C GLN A 45 12.27 10.60 -5.16
N PRO A 46 13.33 9.90 -5.61
CA PRO A 46 13.63 8.57 -5.14
C PRO A 46 13.90 8.54 -3.63
N MET A 47 13.29 7.58 -2.93
CA MET A 47 13.34 7.47 -1.47
C MET A 47 14.09 6.22 -1.00
N ALA A 48 14.70 6.29 0.18
CA ALA A 48 15.27 5.11 0.82
C ALA A 48 14.17 4.13 1.27
N ARG A 49 14.52 2.85 1.35
CA ARG A 49 13.61 1.78 1.75
C ARG A 49 12.99 2.07 3.12
N GLU A 50 13.81 2.48 4.08
CA GLU A 50 13.45 2.73 5.46
C GLU A 50 12.47 3.91 5.56
N GLU A 51 12.65 4.94 4.74
CA GLU A 51 11.76 6.11 4.70
C GLU A 51 10.39 5.74 4.17
N ILE A 52 10.33 4.92 3.11
CA ILE A 52 9.06 4.43 2.56
C ILE A 52 8.34 3.57 3.60
N VAL A 53 9.05 2.65 4.26
CA VAL A 53 8.47 1.82 5.33
C VAL A 53 7.86 2.69 6.43
N ARG A 54 8.63 3.67 6.94
CA ARG A 54 8.15 4.58 8.00
C ARG A 54 6.90 5.34 7.56
N GLN A 55 6.92 5.99 6.40
CA GLN A 55 5.78 6.79 5.93
C GLN A 55 4.54 5.93 5.64
N VAL A 56 4.71 4.70 5.14
CA VAL A 56 3.58 3.79 4.91
C VAL A 56 2.98 3.33 6.23
N LEU A 57 3.80 3.04 7.25
CA LEU A 57 3.33 2.66 8.59
C LEU A 57 2.61 3.80 9.31
N GLU A 58 3.00 5.06 9.06
CA GLU A 58 2.29 6.25 9.55
C GLU A 58 0.89 6.39 8.88
N LYS A 59 0.76 6.00 7.61
CA LYS A 59 -0.50 6.12 6.84
C LYS A 59 -1.42 4.90 6.95
N ARG A 60 -0.88 3.70 7.24
CA ARG A 60 -1.66 2.46 7.24
C ARG A 60 -1.11 1.41 8.21
N PHE A 61 -2.01 0.79 8.96
CA PHE A 61 -1.68 -0.36 9.79
C PHE A 61 -1.43 -1.61 8.94
N VAL A 62 -0.15 -1.88 8.63
CA VAL A 62 0.32 -3.07 7.91
C VAL A 62 1.60 -3.59 8.55
N LYS A 63 1.95 -4.85 8.27
CA LYS A 63 3.25 -5.39 8.67
C LYS A 63 4.33 -4.88 7.72
N GLU A 64 5.50 -4.54 8.26
CA GLU A 64 6.68 -4.14 7.49
C GLU A 64 6.99 -5.10 6.34
N ASN A 65 6.99 -6.41 6.59
CA ASN A 65 7.20 -7.44 5.56
C ASN A 65 6.25 -7.30 4.37
N THR A 66 5.03 -6.82 4.58
CA THR A 66 4.06 -6.60 3.48
C THR A 66 4.55 -5.47 2.57
N ILE A 67 5.08 -4.39 3.15
CA ILE A 67 5.65 -3.25 2.42
C ILE A 67 6.88 -3.71 1.63
N LEU A 68 7.78 -4.47 2.27
CA LEU A 68 8.99 -4.99 1.64
C LEU A 68 8.68 -5.92 0.46
N LEU A 69 7.67 -6.79 0.60
CA LEU A 69 7.21 -7.65 -0.50
C LEU A 69 6.62 -6.83 -1.67
N ASN A 70 5.88 -5.75 -1.38
CA ASN A 70 5.35 -4.90 -2.44
C ASN A 70 6.45 -4.14 -3.18
N LEU A 71 7.52 -3.70 -2.51
CA LEU A 71 8.68 -3.04 -3.15
C LEU A 71 9.40 -3.93 -4.17
N GLN A 72 9.23 -5.25 -4.11
CA GLN A 72 9.79 -6.17 -5.10
C GLN A 72 9.02 -6.17 -6.43
N ASN A 73 7.83 -5.56 -6.48
CA ASN A 73 7.07 -5.45 -7.71
C ASN A 73 7.71 -4.42 -8.66
N ARG A 74 8.57 -4.93 -9.54
CA ARG A 74 9.32 -4.14 -10.54
C ARG A 74 8.45 -3.51 -11.63
N SER A 75 7.17 -3.87 -11.73
CA SER A 75 6.24 -3.18 -12.65
C SER A 75 5.75 -1.84 -12.10
N ILE A 76 5.96 -1.58 -10.81
CA ILE A 76 5.49 -0.36 -10.13
C ILE A 76 6.67 0.39 -9.49
N PHE A 77 7.61 -0.34 -8.87
CA PHE A 77 8.71 0.24 -8.11
C PHE A 77 10.06 -0.08 -8.76
N GLY A 78 10.74 0.98 -9.21
CA GLY A 78 12.10 0.93 -9.72
C GLY A 78 13.09 1.20 -8.59
N ARG A 79 14.33 0.69 -8.73
CA ARG A 79 15.43 0.95 -7.80
C ARG A 79 16.62 1.48 -8.58
N ASN A 80 17.11 2.66 -8.20
CA ASN A 80 18.25 3.29 -8.85
C ASN A 80 19.60 2.69 -8.39
N ALA A 81 20.71 3.15 -8.98
CA ALA A 81 22.06 2.68 -8.63
C ALA A 81 22.44 2.92 -7.16
N GLU A 82 21.87 3.94 -6.53
CA GLU A 82 22.06 4.28 -5.11
C GLU A 82 21.19 3.44 -4.17
N GLY A 83 20.36 2.55 -4.74
CA GLY A 83 19.49 1.68 -3.98
C GLY A 83 18.21 2.33 -3.47
N ARG A 84 17.87 3.54 -3.94
CA ARG A 84 16.62 4.26 -3.65
C ARG A 84 15.51 3.87 -4.61
N TYR A 85 14.27 3.90 -4.14
CA TYR A 85 13.10 3.50 -4.90
C TYR A 85 12.39 4.69 -5.52
N HIS A 86 11.90 4.51 -6.74
CA HIS A 86 11.07 5.47 -7.47
C HIS A 86 9.92 4.72 -8.16
N LEU A 87 8.97 5.48 -8.71
CA LEU A 87 7.94 4.90 -9.57
C LEU A 87 8.51 4.64 -10.96
N VAL A 88 8.20 3.46 -11.51
CA VAL A 88 8.55 3.07 -12.89
C VAL A 88 7.70 3.85 -13.89
#